data_AF-A0A1Q3JB12-F1
#
_entry.id   AF-A0A1Q3JB12-F1
#
_cell.length_a   1.000
_cell.length_b   1.000
_cell.length_c   1.000
_cell.angle_alpha   90.00
_cell.angle_beta   90.00
_cell.angle_gamma   90.00
#
_symmetry.space_group_name_H-M   'P 1'
#
loop_
_entity.id
_entity.type
_entity.pdbx_description
1 polymer ?
#
loop_
_entity_poly.entity_id
_entity_poly.type
_entity_poly.pdbx_seq_one_letter_code
_entity_poly.pdbx_strand_id
1 'polypeptide(L)'
;MRLLDAGQARQAASLIRRELDLRPYDASAWCRLAASQLTISRRVDTQVQDLLRRSYAASAIDVEVFAWRSALIFNHWSEVSPGLRQAAVDEVRAMDGIWETKPQVATLAEAVRDPTGSLALAIIRKP
;
A
#
# COMPACT_ATOMS: atom_id res chain seq x y z
N MET A 1 -0.44 -8.67 -14.27
CA MET A 1 -1.51 -8.37 -13.30
C MET A 1 -2.70 -7.80 -14.06
N ARG A 2 -3.81 -8.54 -14.17
CA ARG A 2 -5.02 -8.06 -14.85
C ARG A 2 -5.67 -7.05 -13.92
N LEU A 3 -5.80 -5.79 -14.35
CA LEU A 3 -6.50 -4.77 -13.57
C LEU A 3 -7.97 -5.22 -13.43
N LEU A 4 -8.50 -5.20 -12.20
CA LEU A 4 -9.92 -5.40 -11.98
C LEU A 4 -10.68 -4.29 -12.69
N ASP A 5 -11.76 -4.62 -13.41
CA ASP A 5 -12.70 -3.58 -13.82
C ASP A 5 -13.48 -3.04 -12.61
N ALA A 6 -14.20 -1.93 -12.79
CA ALA A 6 -14.93 -1.31 -11.68
C ALA A 6 -16.06 -2.21 -11.10
N GLY A 7 -16.61 -3.15 -11.88
CA GLY A 7 -17.58 -4.13 -11.40
C GLY A 7 -16.92 -5.16 -10.50
N GLN A 8 -15.81 -5.74 -10.97
CA GLN A 8 -14.99 -6.69 -10.22
C GLN A 8 -14.42 -6.07 -8.93
N ALA A 9 -13.99 -4.81 -8.97
CA ALA A 9 -13.49 -4.09 -7.80
C ALA A 9 -14.58 -3.88 -6.73
N ARG A 10 -15.84 -3.62 -7.13
CA ARG A 10 -16.97 -3.52 -6.18
C ARG A 10 -17.28 -4.86 -5.54
N GLN A 11 -17.27 -5.94 -6.34
CA GLN A 11 -17.49 -7.29 -5.82
C GLN A 11 -16.38 -7.69 -4.83
N ALA A 12 -15.12 -7.44 -5.19
CA ALA A 12 -13.97 -7.67 -4.31
C ALA A 12 -14.12 -6.89 -3.00
N ALA A 13 -14.44 -5.58 -3.07
CA ALA A 13 -14.64 -4.75 -1.89
C ALA A 13 -15.75 -5.29 -0.96
N SER A 14 -16.84 -5.84 -1.51
CA SER A 14 -17.91 -6.45 -0.73
C SER A 14 -17.43 -7.69 0.03
N LEU A 15 -16.69 -8.59 -0.64
CA LEU A 15 -16.13 -9.79 -0.02
C LEU A 15 -15.08 -9.47 1.05
N ILE A 16 -14.20 -8.52 0.77
CA ILE A 16 -13.16 -8.10 1.70
C ILE A 16 -13.77 -7.45 2.95
N ARG A 17 -14.86 -6.69 2.83
CA ARG A 17 -15.57 -6.16 4.01
C ARG A 17 -16.09 -7.27 4.93
N ARG A 18 -16.67 -8.33 4.36
CA ARG A 18 -17.11 -9.51 5.14
C ARG A 18 -15.94 -10.22 5.81
N GLU A 19 -14.79 -10.30 5.15
CA GLU A 19 -13.55 -10.82 5.74
C GLU A 19 -13.11 -9.97 6.94
N LEU A 20 -13.12 -8.64 6.80
CA LEU A 20 -12.76 -7.69 7.85
C LEU A 20 -13.75 -7.67 9.03
N ASP A 21 -15.03 -7.97 8.80
CA ASP A 21 -16.01 -8.16 9.88
C ASP A 21 -15.61 -9.34 10.79
N LEU A 22 -14.92 -10.35 10.24
CA LEU A 22 -14.42 -11.52 10.98
C LEU A 22 -12.99 -11.32 11.50
N ARG A 23 -12.16 -10.57 10.76
CA ARG A 23 -10.72 -10.39 11.01
C ARG A 23 -10.32 -8.91 10.86
N PRO A 24 -10.71 -8.04 11.81
CA PRO A 24 -10.47 -6.60 11.69
C PRO A 24 -8.99 -6.19 11.81
N TYR A 25 -8.13 -7.10 12.24
CA TYR A 25 -6.68 -6.92 12.41
C TYR A 25 -5.87 -7.38 11.19
N ASP A 26 -6.51 -7.74 10.08
CA ASP A 26 -5.82 -8.17 8.86
C ASP A 26 -5.37 -6.95 8.03
N ALA A 27 -4.08 -6.61 8.10
CA ALA A 27 -3.47 -5.50 7.38
C ALA A 27 -3.58 -5.66 5.86
N SER A 28 -3.47 -6.89 5.35
CA SER A 28 -3.60 -7.24 3.93
C SER A 28 -5.02 -7.03 3.43
N ALA A 29 -6.04 -7.43 4.19
CA ALA A 29 -7.44 -7.18 3.86
C ALA A 29 -7.75 -5.67 3.78
N TRP A 30 -7.27 -4.86 4.72
CA TRP A 30 -7.40 -3.40 4.64
C TRP A 30 -6.73 -2.81 3.39
N CYS A 31 -5.53 -3.28 3.04
CA CYS A 31 -4.82 -2.82 1.84
C CYS A 31 -5.55 -3.23 0.54
N ARG A 32 -6.08 -4.45 0.45
CA ARG A 32 -6.92 -4.90 -0.68
C ARG A 32 -8.18 -4.07 -0.84
N LEU A 33 -8.80 -3.70 0.28
CA LEU A 33 -9.98 -2.86 0.26
C LEU A 33 -9.64 -1.46 -0.26
N ALA A 34 -8.51 -0.90 0.17
CA ALA A 34 -8.01 0.38 -0.35
C ALA A 34 -7.76 0.33 -1.87
N ALA A 35 -7.08 -0.71 -2.36
CA ALA A 35 -6.82 -0.90 -3.79
C ALA A 35 -8.11 -1.06 -4.62
N SER A 36 -9.11 -1.76 -4.06
CA SER A 36 -10.43 -1.90 -4.68
C SER A 36 -11.15 -0.56 -4.77
N GLN A 37 -11.13 0.25 -3.69
CA GLN A 37 -11.73 1.59 -3.71
C GLN A 37 -10.99 2.53 -4.66
N LEU A 38 -9.66 2.50 -4.68
CA LEU A 38 -8.85 3.27 -5.62
C LEU A 38 -9.19 2.93 -7.08
N THR A 39 -9.45 1.66 -7.39
CA THR A 39 -9.88 1.23 -8.73
C THR A 39 -11.25 1.81 -9.09
N ILE A 40 -12.16 1.92 -8.11
CA ILE A 40 -13.51 2.46 -8.30
C ILE A 40 -13.48 3.98 -8.47
N SER A 41 -12.75 4.70 -7.61
CA SER A 41 -12.70 6.16 -7.57
C SER A 41 -11.68 6.77 -8.54
N ARG A 42 -10.69 5.97 -8.96
CA ARG A 42 -9.54 6.36 -9.80
C ARG A 42 -8.61 7.41 -9.18
N ARG A 43 -8.68 7.62 -7.86
CA ARG A 43 -7.86 8.57 -7.10
C ARG A 43 -7.72 8.14 -5.65
N VAL A 44 -6.68 8.61 -4.98
CA VAL A 44 -6.51 8.44 -3.53
C VAL A 44 -7.34 9.49 -2.79
N ASP A 45 -8.66 9.26 -2.76
CA ASP A 45 -9.60 10.06 -1.96
C ASP A 45 -9.52 9.75 -0.46
N THR A 46 -10.33 10.45 0.34
CA THR A 46 -10.38 10.26 1.79
C THR A 46 -10.68 8.80 2.18
N GLN A 47 -11.55 8.11 1.45
CA GLN A 47 -11.87 6.72 1.76
C GLN A 47 -10.67 5.79 1.55
N VAL A 48 -9.94 5.96 0.44
CA VAL A 48 -8.72 5.18 0.18
C VAL A 48 -7.66 5.45 1.26
N GLN A 49 -7.48 6.72 1.65
CA GLN A 49 -6.52 7.07 2.69
C GLN A 49 -6.89 6.47 4.06
N ASP A 50 -8.16 6.49 4.44
CA ASP A 50 -8.65 5.89 5.67
C ASP A 50 -8.39 4.38 5.73
N LEU A 51 -8.57 3.70 4.61
CA LEU A 51 -8.32 2.26 4.50
C LEU A 51 -6.82 1.93 4.59
N LEU A 52 -5.96 2.72 3.96
CA LEU A 52 -4.51 2.57 4.09
C LEU A 52 -4.04 2.84 5.53
N ARG A 53 -4.63 3.84 6.21
CA ARG A 53 -4.35 4.09 7.64
C ARG A 53 -4.73 2.91 8.51
N ARG A 54 -5.88 2.27 8.24
CA ARG A 54 -6.28 1.05 8.94
C ARG A 54 -5.35 -0.13 8.67
N SER A 55 -4.83 -0.25 7.45
CA SER A 55 -3.81 -1.27 7.14
C SER A 55 -2.56 -1.10 7.99
N TYR A 56 -2.02 0.11 8.12
CA TYR A 56 -0.88 0.38 9.01
C TYR A 56 -1.22 0.24 10.50
N ALA A 57 -2.44 0.58 10.91
CA ALA A 57 -2.87 0.39 12.30
C ALA A 57 -3.01 -1.10 12.67
N ALA A 58 -3.40 -1.95 11.70
CA ALA A 58 -3.46 -3.40 11.87
C ALA A 58 -2.07 -4.03 11.94
N SER A 59 -1.15 -3.61 11.06
CA SER A 59 0.27 -3.93 11.17
C SER A 59 1.13 -2.85 10.52
N ALA A 60 2.02 -2.25 11.32
CA ALA A 60 2.88 -1.16 10.89
C ALA A 60 3.99 -1.64 9.93
N ILE A 61 4.50 -2.85 10.15
CA ILE A 61 5.51 -3.51 9.31
C ILE A 61 5.01 -4.93 9.07
N ASP A 62 4.75 -5.28 7.81
CA ASP A 62 4.24 -6.61 7.46
C ASP A 62 4.83 -7.04 6.11
N VAL A 63 5.64 -8.10 6.16
CA VAL A 63 6.39 -8.61 5.00
C VAL A 63 5.46 -9.10 3.88
N GLU A 64 4.32 -9.69 4.23
CA GLU A 64 3.36 -10.18 3.25
C GLU A 64 2.67 -9.01 2.54
N VAL A 65 2.36 -7.95 3.28
CA VAL A 65 1.65 -6.80 2.74
C VAL A 65 2.58 -5.70 2.18
N PHE A 66 3.88 -5.78 2.43
CA PHE A 66 4.81 -4.70 2.14
C PHE A 66 4.81 -4.29 0.65
N ALA A 67 5.10 -5.24 -0.25
CA ALA A 67 5.44 -4.93 -1.63
C ALA A 67 4.34 -4.12 -2.35
N TRP A 68 3.11 -4.60 -2.34
CA TRP A 68 1.95 -3.92 -2.91
C TRP A 68 1.43 -2.72 -2.08
N ARG A 69 1.48 -2.72 -0.73
CA ARG A 69 1.06 -1.56 0.07
C ARG A 69 1.96 -0.36 -0.19
N SER A 70 3.27 -0.58 -0.14
CA SER A 70 4.25 0.43 -0.49
C SER A 70 4.12 0.81 -1.96
N ALA A 71 3.99 -0.13 -2.89
CA ALA A 71 3.83 0.20 -4.31
C ALA A 71 2.59 1.07 -4.57
N LEU A 72 1.47 0.81 -3.89
CA LEU A 72 0.26 1.64 -4.01
C LEU A 72 0.53 3.07 -3.51
N ILE A 73 1.21 3.23 -2.38
CA ILE A 73 1.52 4.56 -1.83
C ILE A 73 2.51 5.31 -2.71
N PHE A 74 3.62 4.67 -3.11
CA PHE A 74 4.64 5.31 -3.93
C PHE A 74 4.15 5.60 -5.36
N ASN A 75 3.28 4.78 -5.95
CA ASN A 75 2.67 5.09 -7.26
C ASN A 75 1.64 6.22 -7.22
N HIS A 76 1.20 6.64 -6.03
CA HIS A 76 0.26 7.74 -5.83
C HIS A 76 0.84 8.80 -4.88
N TRP A 77 2.17 8.95 -4.88
CA TRP A 77 2.89 9.69 -3.85
C TRP A 77 2.32 11.10 -3.63
N SER A 78 2.02 11.83 -4.72
CA SER A 78 1.49 13.20 -4.68
C SER A 78 0.08 13.32 -4.09
N GLU A 79 -0.74 12.26 -4.17
CA GLU A 79 -2.13 12.24 -3.68
C GLU A 79 -2.25 11.78 -2.22
N VAL A 80 -1.26 11.02 -1.74
CA VAL A 80 -1.26 10.46 -0.38
C VAL A 80 -0.90 11.52 0.66
N SER A 81 -1.59 11.52 1.82
CA SER A 81 -1.30 12.45 2.92
C SER A 81 0.12 12.29 3.49
N PRO A 82 0.69 13.35 4.09
CA PRO A 82 2.01 13.30 4.72
C PRO A 82 2.17 12.18 5.75
N GLY A 83 1.12 11.88 6.54
CA GLY A 83 1.18 10.81 7.55
C GLY A 83 1.34 9.42 6.95
N LEU A 84 0.63 9.12 5.85
CA LEU A 84 0.78 7.85 5.13
C LEU A 84 2.12 7.76 4.38
N ARG A 85 2.62 8.88 3.86
CA ARG A 85 3.98 8.95 3.29
C ARG A 85 5.03 8.58 4.34
N GLN A 86 4.90 9.13 5.55
CA GLN A 86 5.82 8.83 6.64
C GLN A 86 5.74 7.36 7.06
N ALA A 87 4.54 6.79 7.22
CA ALA A 87 4.38 5.37 7.52
C ALA A 87 5.04 4.45 6.47
N ALA A 88 4.89 4.77 5.19
CA ALA A 88 5.55 4.03 4.11
C ALA A 88 7.08 4.16 4.13
N VAL A 89 7.59 5.35 4.44
CA VAL A 89 9.03 5.59 4.61
C VAL A 89 9.58 4.73 5.76
N ASP A 90 8.90 4.72 6.89
CA ASP A 90 9.33 3.98 8.08
C ASP A 90 9.31 2.47 7.83
N GLU A 91 8.27 1.96 7.15
CA GLU A 91 8.20 0.56 6.74
C GLU A 91 9.32 0.18 5.77
N VAL A 92 9.58 1.00 4.73
CA VAL A 92 10.69 0.75 3.79
C VAL A 92 12.03 0.73 4.52
N ARG A 93 12.29 1.66 5.44
CA ARG A 93 13.54 1.69 6.20
C ARG A 93 13.71 0.45 7.06
N ALA A 94 12.66 0.00 7.72
CA ALA A 94 12.69 -1.24 8.50
C ALA A 94 13.00 -2.45 7.60
N MET A 95 12.35 -2.53 6.44
CA MET A 95 12.54 -3.61 5.47
C MET A 95 13.90 -3.57 4.76
N ASP A 96 14.50 -2.39 4.57
CA ASP A 96 15.83 -2.25 3.95
C ASP A 96 16.96 -2.53 4.96
N GLY A 97 16.69 -2.33 6.26
CA GLY A 97 17.61 -2.64 7.35
C GLY A 97 17.78 -4.15 7.64
N ILE A 98 16.83 -4.98 7.22
CA ILE A 98 16.84 -6.44 7.43
C ILE A 98 17.31 -7.13 6.14
N TRP A 99 18.34 -7.97 6.23
CA TRP A 99 18.99 -8.54 5.04
C TRP A 99 18.05 -9.47 4.25
N GLU A 100 17.17 -10.19 4.93
CA GLU A 100 16.19 -11.10 4.34
C GLU A 100 15.13 -10.37 3.50
N THR A 101 14.87 -9.10 3.81
CA THR A 101 13.80 -8.31 3.19
C THR A 101 14.29 -7.29 2.16
N LYS A 102 15.61 -7.15 1.99
CA LYS A 102 16.22 -6.31 0.94
C LYS A 102 15.75 -6.65 -0.48
N PRO A 103 15.59 -7.92 -0.88
CA PRO A 103 15.05 -8.25 -2.21
C PRO A 103 13.67 -7.64 -2.46
N GLN A 104 12.80 -7.60 -1.44
CA GLN A 104 11.45 -7.05 -1.52
C GLN A 104 11.50 -5.54 -1.72
N VAL A 105 12.45 -4.84 -1.09
CA VAL A 105 12.68 -3.39 -1.31
C VAL A 105 13.19 -3.13 -2.74
N ALA A 106 14.03 -4.01 -3.29
CA ALA A 106 14.44 -3.93 -4.69
C ALA A 106 13.26 -4.14 -5.65
N THR A 107 12.44 -5.17 -5.41
CA THR A 107 11.21 -5.42 -6.19
C THR A 107 10.23 -4.26 -6.11
N LEU A 108 10.08 -3.63 -4.94
CA LEU A 108 9.28 -2.42 -4.78
C LEU A 108 9.79 -1.31 -5.71
N ALA A 109 11.10 -1.08 -5.75
CA ALA A 109 11.68 -0.02 -6.59
C ALA A 109 11.43 -0.22 -8.09
N GLU A 110 11.36 -1.47 -8.55
CA GLU A 110 10.99 -1.80 -9.93
C GLU A 110 9.48 -1.62 -10.20
N ALA A 111 8.64 -1.74 -9.17
CA ALA A 111 7.19 -1.63 -9.29
C ALA A 111 6.66 -0.18 -9.25
N VAL A 112 7.47 0.79 -8.79
CA VAL A 112 7.07 2.19 -8.71
C VAL A 112 7.31 2.90 -10.04
N ARG A 113 6.22 3.39 -10.63
CA ARG A 113 6.16 4.08 -11.92
C ARG A 113 5.97 5.58 -11.79
N ASP A 114 5.42 6.06 -10.67
CA ASP A 114 5.31 7.50 -10.41
C ASP A 114 6.70 8.12 -10.21
N PRO A 115 7.10 9.15 -10.98
CA PRO A 115 8.43 9.74 -10.87
C PRO A 115 8.72 10.32 -9.49
N THR A 116 7.72 10.91 -8.83
CA THR A 116 7.90 11.53 -7.51
C THR A 116 8.08 10.47 -6.43
N GLY A 117 7.29 9.40 -6.48
CA GLY A 117 7.43 8.23 -5.62
C GLY A 117 8.74 7.49 -5.84
N SER A 118 9.18 7.34 -7.09
CA SER A 118 10.47 6.74 -7.41
C SER A 118 11.63 7.54 -6.82
N LEU A 119 11.59 8.87 -6.97
CA LEU A 119 12.57 9.76 -6.35
C LEU A 119 12.54 9.66 -4.82
N ALA A 120 11.35 9.67 -4.21
CA ALA A 120 11.21 9.52 -2.76
C ALA A 120 11.83 8.21 -2.27
N LEU A 121 11.54 7.09 -2.94
CA LEU A 121 12.10 5.78 -2.61
C LEU A 121 13.63 5.74 -2.77
N ALA A 122 14.17 6.37 -3.82
CA ALA A 122 15.61 6.46 -4.03
C ALA A 122 16.33 7.26 -2.94
N ILE A 123 15.69 8.30 -2.39
CA ILE A 123 16.23 9.07 -1.26
C ILE A 123 16.21 8.23 0.03
N ILE A 124 15.14 7.48 0.27
CA ILE A 124 14.97 6.67 1.50
C ILE A 124 16.00 5.54 1.59
N ARG A 125 16.35 4.94 0.44
CA ARG A 125 17.31 3.82 0.33
C ARG A 125 18.78 4.24 0.32
N LYS A 126 19.08 5.54 0.30
CA LYS A 126 20.46 6.01 0.44
C LYS A 126 20.88 5.90 1.92
N PRO A 127 22.09 5.41 2.20
CA PRO A 127 22.61 5.29 3.56
C PRO A 127 22.74 6.65 4.26
#